data_AF-A0A165PAA6-F1
#
_entry.id   AF-A0A165PAA6-F1
#
_cell.length_a   1.000
_cell.length_b   1.000
_cell.length_c   1.000
_cell.angle_alpha   90.00
_cell.angle_beta   90.00
_cell.angle_gamma   90.00
#
_symmetry.space_group_name_H-M   'P 1'
#
loop_
_entity.id
_entity.type
_entity.pdbx_description
1 polymer ?
#
loop_
_entity_poly.entity_id
_entity_poly.type
_entity_poly.pdbx_seq_one_letter_code
_entity_poly.pdbx_strand_id
1 'polypeptide(L)'
;MVEFDIPAILCEYTGIGPDTSSTYRYLLHIAYKNKTSDVPQASDVAEAVLEELRNNPPAYSLTETDFDTLKVEIRVVRAEWFPSKASSGEQETFWAKTDYATMMHNSYILSERTTPSEGDTSLLAIVLMPARVAQRPTPTAVHAAEESVEAPYQAYRETIAEAGRKRQPPSRGAHASELSKTQKKSRVDAVYNHRPLDLAAPPITIYHPVFAKFLAMVAEPLDGIEFTRKELDLSWKFIANSTSYHNTEYSRVAAIRNVFGSAVHRHIATPTSLTYSSGTVEPDGVVTALEAAVGAFTPISCITEVKNEMGTGECDPLAQAECGRRHSARLAAALRS
;
A
#
# COMPACT_ATOMS: atom_id res chain seq x y z
N MET A 1 18.28 -3.55 -27.43
CA MET A 1 17.12 -2.67 -27.24
C MET A 1 15.91 -3.52 -27.60
N VAL A 2 15.08 -3.83 -26.61
CA VAL A 2 13.88 -4.64 -26.83
C VAL A 2 12.70 -3.69 -26.93
N GLU A 3 11.91 -3.85 -27.98
CA GLU A 3 10.69 -3.10 -28.23
C GLU A 3 9.53 -4.09 -28.20
N PHE A 4 8.51 -3.78 -27.40
CA PHE A 4 7.31 -4.59 -27.29
C PHE A 4 6.12 -3.79 -27.77
N ASP A 5 5.34 -4.42 -28.64
CA ASP A 5 4.05 -3.94 -29.10
C ASP A 5 2.95 -4.58 -28.24
N ILE A 6 2.33 -3.78 -27.38
CA ILE A 6 1.48 -4.26 -26.29
C ILE A 6 0.08 -3.65 -26.44
N PRO A 7 -0.93 -4.43 -26.90
CA PRO A 7 -2.31 -4.02 -26.75
C PRO A 7 -2.66 -3.90 -25.27
N ALA A 8 -3.33 -2.81 -24.92
CA ALA A 8 -3.93 -2.60 -23.62
C ALA A 8 -5.44 -2.76 -23.73
N ILE A 9 -6.03 -3.53 -22.82
CA ILE A 9 -7.47 -3.74 -22.73
C ILE A 9 -7.95 -3.43 -21.31
N LEU A 10 -9.14 -2.88 -21.18
CA LEU A 10 -9.84 -2.65 -19.94
C LEU A 10 -10.66 -3.88 -19.59
N CYS A 11 -10.49 -4.41 -18.39
CA CYS A 11 -11.32 -5.43 -17.80
C CYS A 11 -12.20 -4.78 -16.74
N GLU A 12 -13.48 -4.62 -17.04
CA GLU A 12 -14.48 -4.20 -16.07
C GLU A 12 -15.02 -5.45 -15.36
N TYR A 13 -14.87 -5.52 -14.04
CA TYR A 13 -15.29 -6.67 -13.26
C TYR A 13 -16.17 -6.29 -12.07
N THR A 14 -17.12 -7.14 -11.71
CA THR A 14 -17.92 -6.97 -10.49
C THR A 14 -17.31 -7.78 -9.34
N GLY A 15 -17.19 -7.18 -8.15
CA GLY A 15 -16.69 -7.89 -6.96
C GLY A 15 -15.18 -7.76 -6.71
N ILE A 16 -14.52 -8.87 -6.35
CA ILE A 16 -13.14 -8.87 -5.81
C ILE A 16 -12.08 -8.98 -6.92
N GLY A 17 -12.47 -9.40 -8.12
CA GLY A 17 -11.58 -9.54 -9.26
C GLY A 17 -12.32 -10.00 -10.52
N PRO A 18 -11.60 -10.15 -11.64
CA PRO A 18 -12.14 -10.68 -12.88
C PRO A 18 -12.81 -12.05 -12.71
N ASP A 19 -13.94 -12.23 -13.37
CA ASP A 19 -14.78 -13.43 -13.35
C ASP A 19 -15.50 -13.62 -14.69
N THR A 20 -16.40 -14.60 -14.78
CA THR A 20 -17.17 -14.87 -16.00
C THR A 20 -18.12 -13.74 -16.40
N SER A 21 -18.40 -12.78 -15.52
CA SER A 21 -19.22 -11.59 -15.82
C SER A 21 -18.40 -10.42 -16.35
N SER A 22 -17.06 -10.54 -16.33
CA SER A 22 -16.17 -9.47 -16.71
C SER A 22 -16.20 -9.19 -18.21
N THR A 23 -16.20 -7.92 -18.56
CA THR A 23 -16.20 -7.47 -19.96
C THR A 23 -14.86 -6.85 -20.31
N TYR A 24 -14.35 -7.20 -21.48
CA TYR A 24 -13.11 -6.65 -22.01
C TYR A 24 -13.40 -5.61 -23.08
N ARG A 25 -12.65 -4.51 -23.03
CA ARG A 25 -12.69 -3.47 -24.05
C ARG A 25 -11.28 -3.08 -24.44
N TYR A 26 -11.04 -2.89 -25.72
CA TYR A 26 -9.77 -2.38 -26.18
C TYR A 26 -9.55 -0.92 -25.76
N LEU A 27 -8.37 -0.63 -25.21
CA LEU A 27 -7.98 0.71 -24.81
C LEU A 27 -7.16 1.38 -25.90
N LEU A 28 -5.93 0.90 -26.05
CA LEU A 28 -4.95 1.49 -26.95
C LEU A 28 -3.82 0.49 -27.19
N HIS A 29 -2.91 0.85 -28.08
CA HIS A 29 -1.71 0.10 -28.39
C HIS A 29 -0.48 0.85 -27.88
N ILE A 30 0.42 0.18 -27.16
CA ILE A 30 1.61 0.79 -26.59
C ILE A 30 2.85 0.17 -27.22
N ALA A 31 3.75 1.02 -27.72
CA ALA A 31 5.10 0.63 -28.10
C ALA A 31 6.04 0.89 -26.91
N TYR A 32 6.27 -0.14 -26.10
CA TYR A 32 7.18 -0.04 -24.96
C TYR A 32 8.63 -0.24 -25.42
N LYS A 33 9.45 0.81 -25.27
CA LYS A 33 10.88 0.79 -25.58
C LYS A 33 11.68 0.80 -24.29
N ASN A 34 12.34 -0.31 -23.99
CA ASN A 34 13.26 -0.32 -22.87
C ASN A 34 14.54 0.47 -23.23
N LYS A 35 14.68 1.66 -22.61
CA LYS A 35 15.81 2.57 -22.81
C LYS A 35 17.04 2.19 -21.99
N THR A 36 16.89 1.35 -20.96
CA THR A 36 18.01 0.96 -20.10
C THR A 36 18.72 -0.26 -20.67
N SER A 37 19.97 -0.48 -20.24
CA SER A 37 20.71 -1.71 -20.53
C SER A 37 20.19 -2.91 -19.72
N ASP A 38 19.24 -2.69 -18.82
CA ASP A 38 18.71 -3.71 -17.93
C ASP A 38 17.57 -4.48 -18.61
N VAL A 39 17.31 -5.71 -18.16
CA VAL A 39 16.20 -6.53 -18.67
C VAL A 39 14.88 -5.94 -18.14
N PRO A 40 13.89 -5.64 -19.01
CA PRO A 40 12.66 -4.99 -18.56
C PRO A 40 11.87 -5.93 -17.65
N GLN A 41 11.30 -5.39 -16.56
CA GLN A 41 10.41 -6.13 -15.68
C GLN A 41 8.95 -5.91 -16.10
N ALA A 42 8.07 -6.87 -15.80
CA ALA A 42 6.64 -6.71 -16.04
C ALA A 42 6.05 -5.49 -15.32
N SER A 43 6.59 -5.12 -14.15
CA SER A 43 6.24 -3.87 -13.45
C SER A 43 6.58 -2.61 -14.25
N ASP A 44 7.73 -2.58 -14.93
CA ASP A 44 8.14 -1.42 -15.73
C ASP A 44 7.21 -1.22 -16.93
N VAL A 45 6.77 -2.33 -17.53
CA VAL A 45 5.78 -2.33 -18.61
C VAL A 45 4.42 -1.87 -18.09
N ALA A 46 3.98 -2.37 -16.93
CA ALA A 46 2.72 -1.97 -16.31
C ALA A 46 2.66 -0.46 -15.98
N GLU A 47 3.73 0.09 -15.42
CA GLU A 47 3.85 1.53 -15.16
C GLU A 47 3.81 2.34 -16.45
N ALA A 48 4.54 1.92 -17.48
CA ALA A 48 4.51 2.58 -18.79
C ALA A 48 3.10 2.56 -19.42
N VAL A 49 2.32 1.49 -19.21
CA VAL A 49 0.92 1.41 -19.64
C VAL A 49 0.06 2.43 -18.92
N LEU A 50 0.20 2.56 -17.60
CA LEU A 50 -0.53 3.56 -16.83
C LEU A 50 -0.16 4.99 -17.21
N GLU A 51 1.13 5.26 -17.42
CA GLU A 51 1.61 6.57 -17.88
C GLU A 51 1.05 6.93 -19.25
N GLU A 52 1.06 5.99 -20.20
CA GLU A 52 0.51 6.21 -21.54
C GLU A 52 -1.01 6.47 -21.50
N LEU A 53 -1.75 5.72 -20.68
CA LEU A 53 -3.19 5.95 -20.49
C LEU A 53 -3.50 7.32 -19.87
N ARG A 54 -2.65 7.82 -18.96
CA ARG A 54 -2.81 9.16 -18.37
C ARG A 54 -2.54 10.26 -19.41
N ASN A 55 -1.54 10.08 -20.25
CA ASN A 55 -1.15 11.06 -21.26
C ASN A 55 -2.10 11.06 -22.47
N ASN A 56 -2.64 9.88 -22.81
CA ASN A 56 -3.53 9.66 -23.94
C ASN A 56 -4.82 8.98 -23.45
N PRO A 57 -5.63 9.67 -22.63
CA PRO A 57 -6.85 9.10 -22.11
C PRO A 57 -7.76 8.72 -23.27
N PRO A 58 -8.29 7.49 -23.29
CA PRO A 58 -9.20 7.08 -24.34
C PRO A 58 -10.44 7.98 -24.34
N ALA A 59 -11.19 8.01 -25.45
CA ALA A 59 -12.35 8.91 -25.64
C ALA A 59 -13.50 8.70 -24.63
N TYR A 60 -13.40 7.74 -23.73
CA TYR A 60 -14.36 7.44 -22.68
C TYR A 60 -13.83 7.85 -21.30
N SER A 61 -14.76 8.29 -20.46
CA SER A 61 -14.59 9.10 -19.25
C SER A 61 -13.88 8.41 -18.06
N LEU A 62 -12.64 7.94 -18.23
CA LEU A 62 -11.76 7.75 -17.08
C LEU A 62 -11.52 9.13 -16.46
N THR A 63 -12.00 9.33 -15.24
CA THR A 63 -11.71 10.55 -14.47
C THR A 63 -10.33 10.42 -13.83
N GLU A 64 -9.68 11.54 -13.45
CA GLU A 64 -8.39 11.50 -12.75
C GLU A 64 -8.40 10.52 -11.56
N THR A 65 -9.51 10.48 -10.81
CA THR A 65 -9.71 9.57 -9.67
C THR A 65 -9.78 8.09 -10.03
N ASP A 66 -10.12 7.74 -11.27
CA ASP A 66 -10.18 6.33 -11.68
C ASP A 66 -8.77 5.76 -11.76
N PHE A 67 -7.81 6.56 -12.25
CA PHE A 67 -6.41 6.15 -12.42
C PHE A 67 -5.73 5.75 -11.12
N ASP A 68 -6.18 6.25 -9.97
CA ASP A 68 -5.68 5.89 -8.64
C ASP A 68 -6.09 4.47 -8.23
N THR A 69 -7.09 3.90 -8.89
CA THR A 69 -7.63 2.57 -8.59
C THR A 69 -7.31 1.52 -9.65
N LEU A 70 -6.75 1.94 -10.79
CA LEU A 70 -6.40 1.04 -11.86
C LEU A 70 -5.22 0.17 -11.45
N LYS A 71 -5.36 -1.14 -11.68
CA LYS A 71 -4.24 -2.09 -11.61
C LYS A 71 -3.96 -2.60 -13.01
N VAL A 72 -2.70 -2.75 -13.39
CA VAL A 72 -2.33 -3.36 -14.68
C VAL A 72 -1.75 -4.74 -14.44
N GLU A 73 -2.27 -5.73 -15.14
CA GLU A 73 -1.70 -7.07 -15.23
C GLU A 73 -1.08 -7.27 -16.61
N ILE A 74 0.22 -7.59 -16.66
CA ILE A 74 0.87 -8.00 -17.90
C ILE A 74 0.73 -9.50 -18.07
N ARG A 75 0.26 -9.92 -19.24
CA ARG A 75 0.05 -11.32 -19.57
C ARG A 75 0.80 -11.70 -20.83
N VAL A 76 1.32 -12.94 -20.85
CA VAL A 76 1.77 -13.56 -22.09
C VAL A 76 0.60 -14.33 -22.68
N VAL A 77 0.31 -14.03 -23.93
CA VAL A 77 -0.74 -14.64 -24.72
C VAL A 77 -0.13 -15.69 -25.64
N ARG A 78 -0.80 -16.82 -25.82
CA ARG A 78 -0.36 -17.83 -26.81
C ARG A 78 -0.30 -17.20 -28.20
N ALA A 79 0.81 -17.43 -28.91
CA ALA A 79 1.05 -16.81 -30.22
C ALA A 79 -0.05 -17.10 -31.25
N GLU A 80 -0.70 -18.27 -31.19
CA GLU A 80 -1.81 -18.61 -32.10
C GLU A 80 -3.05 -17.74 -31.90
N TRP A 81 -3.21 -17.18 -30.70
CA TRP A 81 -4.37 -16.38 -30.31
C TRP A 81 -4.06 -14.89 -30.25
N PHE A 82 -2.79 -14.49 -30.40
CA PHE A 82 -2.39 -13.09 -30.44
C PHE A 82 -2.50 -12.54 -31.88
N PRO A 83 -3.38 -11.58 -32.16
CA PRO A 83 -3.64 -11.09 -33.52
C PRO A 83 -2.55 -10.12 -34.03
N SER A 84 -1.29 -10.55 -34.01
CA SER A 84 -0.10 -9.73 -34.33
C SER A 84 -0.12 -9.09 -35.73
N LYS A 85 -0.82 -9.71 -36.69
CA LYS A 85 -0.92 -9.22 -38.08
C LYS A 85 -2.20 -8.44 -38.35
N ALA A 86 -3.11 -8.37 -37.38
CA ALA A 86 -4.38 -7.69 -37.52
C ALA A 86 -4.19 -6.18 -37.41
N SER A 87 -4.95 -5.43 -38.20
CA SER A 87 -5.06 -3.98 -38.07
C SER A 87 -5.63 -3.58 -36.70
N SER A 88 -5.42 -2.33 -36.27
CA SER A 88 -5.93 -1.85 -34.97
C SER A 88 -7.44 -2.09 -34.80
N GLY A 89 -8.25 -1.90 -35.84
CA GLY A 89 -9.71 -2.13 -35.75
C GLY A 89 -10.09 -3.61 -35.67
N GLU A 90 -9.30 -4.50 -36.29
CA GLU A 90 -9.48 -5.94 -36.16
C GLU A 90 -9.06 -6.43 -34.77
N GLN A 91 -7.97 -5.90 -34.20
CA GLN A 91 -7.56 -6.18 -32.83
C GLN A 91 -8.62 -5.72 -31.83
N GLU A 92 -9.13 -4.49 -31.99
CA GLU A 92 -10.23 -3.97 -31.18
C GLU A 92 -11.45 -4.91 -31.23
N THR A 93 -11.85 -5.33 -32.42
CA THR A 93 -12.99 -6.25 -32.62
C THR A 93 -12.73 -7.62 -31.98
N PHE A 94 -11.50 -8.12 -32.06
CA PHE A 94 -11.10 -9.40 -31.48
C PHE A 94 -11.16 -9.36 -29.95
N TRP A 95 -10.55 -8.35 -29.33
CA TRP A 95 -10.50 -8.20 -27.88
C TRP A 95 -11.88 -7.89 -27.28
N ALA A 96 -12.72 -7.12 -27.98
CA ALA A 96 -14.09 -6.82 -27.53
C ALA A 96 -15.02 -8.05 -27.51
N LYS A 97 -14.73 -9.09 -28.30
CA LYS A 97 -15.51 -10.34 -28.35
C LYS A 97 -14.98 -11.43 -27.43
N THR A 98 -13.84 -11.19 -26.80
CA THR A 98 -13.18 -12.17 -25.96
C THR A 98 -13.84 -12.22 -24.59
N ASP A 99 -14.22 -13.41 -24.15
CA ASP A 99 -14.71 -13.64 -22.78
C ASP A 99 -13.57 -14.00 -21.81
N TYR A 100 -13.89 -13.93 -20.51
CA TYR A 100 -12.95 -14.22 -19.42
C TYR A 100 -12.37 -15.63 -19.50
N ALA A 101 -13.20 -16.65 -19.76
CA ALA A 101 -12.75 -18.04 -19.78
C ALA A 101 -11.73 -18.27 -20.91
N THR A 102 -12.01 -17.69 -22.08
CA THR A 102 -11.13 -17.73 -23.25
C THR A 102 -9.83 -16.98 -22.98
N MET A 103 -9.90 -15.79 -22.36
CA MET A 103 -8.73 -15.02 -21.97
C MET A 103 -7.83 -15.81 -21.00
N MET A 104 -8.40 -16.37 -19.94
CA MET A 104 -7.66 -17.15 -18.94
C MET A 104 -7.08 -18.45 -19.50
N HIS A 105 -7.74 -19.07 -20.48
CA HIS A 105 -7.24 -20.30 -21.11
C HIS A 105 -6.04 -20.04 -22.04
N ASN A 106 -6.02 -18.88 -22.71
CA ASN A 106 -5.03 -18.55 -23.73
C ASN A 106 -3.94 -17.58 -23.25
N SER A 107 -3.94 -17.22 -21.97
CA SER A 107 -2.93 -16.35 -21.37
C SER A 107 -2.49 -16.83 -20.01
N TYR A 108 -1.31 -16.41 -19.58
CA TYR A 108 -0.87 -16.53 -18.20
C TYR A 108 -0.31 -15.19 -17.71
N ILE A 109 -0.47 -14.92 -16.41
CA ILE A 109 0.01 -13.68 -15.79
C ILE A 109 1.53 -13.75 -15.66
N LEU A 110 2.23 -12.73 -16.13
CA LEU A 110 3.62 -12.52 -15.75
C LEU A 110 3.64 -11.97 -14.34
N SER A 111 4.37 -12.63 -13.44
CA SER A 111 4.67 -12.03 -12.15
C SER A 111 5.36 -10.70 -12.39
N GLU A 112 5.13 -9.71 -11.53
CA GLU A 112 5.72 -8.36 -11.65
C GLU A 112 7.25 -8.40 -11.81
N ARG A 113 7.88 -9.49 -11.35
CA ARG A 113 9.32 -9.73 -11.31
C ARG A 113 9.83 -10.61 -12.44
N THR A 114 8.95 -11.16 -13.27
CA THR A 114 9.34 -11.95 -14.42
C THR A 114 9.76 -11.01 -15.54
N THR A 115 10.92 -11.27 -16.13
CA THR A 115 11.38 -10.57 -17.33
C THR A 115 10.70 -11.18 -18.55
N PRO A 116 9.99 -10.39 -19.38
CA PRO A 116 9.54 -10.86 -20.67
C PRO A 116 10.76 -11.31 -21.48
N SER A 117 10.76 -12.55 -21.96
CA SER A 117 11.82 -13.07 -22.80
C SER A 117 11.74 -12.42 -24.19
N GLU A 118 12.86 -12.40 -24.92
CA GLU A 118 12.91 -11.86 -26.29
C GLU A 118 11.99 -12.63 -27.27
N GLY A 119 11.53 -13.82 -26.88
CA GLY A 119 10.54 -14.63 -27.60
C GLY A 119 9.08 -14.35 -27.24
N ASP A 120 8.81 -13.56 -26.19
CA ASP A 120 7.45 -13.21 -25.76
C ASP A 120 6.89 -12.07 -26.61
N THR A 121 6.67 -12.33 -27.90
CA THR A 121 6.14 -11.36 -28.87
C THR A 121 4.63 -11.12 -28.73
N SER A 122 4.01 -11.60 -27.64
CA SER A 122 2.56 -11.66 -27.47
C SER A 122 2.16 -11.20 -26.08
N LEU A 123 2.69 -10.04 -25.68
CA LEU A 123 2.31 -9.40 -24.41
C LEU A 123 0.96 -8.70 -24.55
N LEU A 124 0.14 -8.80 -23.52
CA LEU A 124 -1.15 -8.12 -23.39
C LEU A 124 -1.19 -7.43 -22.03
N ALA A 125 -1.51 -6.14 -22.01
CA ALA A 125 -1.78 -5.41 -20.77
C ALA A 125 -3.29 -5.43 -20.47
N ILE A 126 -3.66 -5.98 -19.33
CA ILE A 126 -5.04 -5.93 -18.84
C ILE A 126 -5.13 -4.90 -17.72
N VAL A 127 -5.80 -3.79 -18.01
CA VAL A 127 -6.13 -2.73 -17.06
C VAL A 127 -7.39 -3.14 -16.31
N LEU A 128 -7.23 -3.50 -15.05
CA LEU A 128 -8.29 -3.89 -14.15
C LEU A 128 -8.96 -2.65 -13.58
N MET A 129 -10.24 -2.52 -13.88
CA MET A 129 -11.10 -1.50 -13.29
C MET A 129 -12.26 -2.20 -12.57
N PRO A 130 -12.42 -2.00 -11.25
CA PRO A 130 -13.64 -2.42 -10.60
C PRO A 130 -14.80 -1.74 -11.31
N ALA A 131 -15.72 -2.51 -11.88
CA ALA A 131 -16.91 -1.97 -12.51
C ALA A 131 -17.55 -1.05 -11.47
N ARG A 132 -17.73 0.23 -11.83
CA ARG A 132 -18.46 1.18 -10.99
C ARG A 132 -19.78 0.50 -10.70
N VAL A 133 -19.95 -0.03 -9.49
CA VAL A 133 -21.20 -0.66 -9.06
C VAL A 133 -22.24 0.39 -9.34
N ALA A 134 -23.03 0.20 -10.42
CA ALA A 134 -23.87 1.23 -11.02
C ALA A 134 -24.54 1.94 -9.86
N GLN A 135 -24.09 3.19 -9.59
CA GLN A 135 -24.21 3.84 -8.28
C GLN A 135 -25.48 3.34 -7.64
N ARG A 136 -25.33 2.37 -6.72
CA ARG A 136 -26.49 1.65 -6.16
C ARG A 136 -27.47 2.77 -5.82
N PRO A 137 -28.69 2.82 -6.43
CA PRO A 137 -29.55 4.02 -6.36
C PRO A 137 -29.51 4.45 -4.92
N THR A 138 -28.90 5.64 -4.71
CA THR A 138 -28.24 6.06 -3.45
C THR A 138 -28.80 5.22 -2.32
N PRO A 139 -28.09 4.18 -1.82
CA PRO A 139 -28.71 3.17 -0.98
C PRO A 139 -29.55 3.94 0.01
N THR A 140 -30.89 3.81 -0.04
CA THR A 140 -31.84 4.60 0.77
C THR A 140 -31.18 4.76 2.10
N ALA A 141 -30.67 5.98 2.37
CA ALA A 141 -29.48 6.19 3.20
C ALA A 141 -29.38 5.01 4.15
N VAL A 142 -28.46 4.06 3.90
CA VAL A 142 -28.02 3.24 5.04
C VAL A 142 -27.63 4.34 5.97
N HIS A 143 -28.49 4.63 6.96
CA HIS A 143 -28.33 5.77 7.82
C HIS A 143 -26.90 5.55 8.28
N ALA A 144 -25.96 6.34 7.75
CA ALA A 144 -24.70 6.59 8.41
C ALA A 144 -25.24 7.04 9.74
N ALA A 145 -25.25 6.12 10.70
CA ALA A 145 -26.08 6.21 11.89
C ALA A 145 -25.91 7.64 12.34
N GLU A 146 -27.00 8.41 12.25
CA GLU A 146 -26.93 9.86 12.06
C GLU A 146 -25.74 10.41 12.84
N GLU A 147 -24.91 11.20 12.17
CA GLU A 147 -23.77 11.90 12.73
C GLU A 147 -24.15 12.77 13.96
N SER A 148 -25.42 12.79 14.36
CA SER A 148 -25.91 13.19 15.69
C SER A 148 -25.30 12.38 16.85
N VAL A 149 -24.72 11.19 16.62
CA VAL A 149 -23.91 10.47 17.61
C VAL A 149 -22.42 10.84 17.57
N GLU A 150 -21.94 11.61 16.57
CA GLU A 150 -20.51 11.92 16.46
C GLU A 150 -20.01 12.89 17.52
N ALA A 151 -20.79 13.91 17.89
CA ALA A 151 -20.37 14.90 18.88
C ALA A 151 -19.87 14.26 20.20
N PRO A 152 -20.59 13.31 20.84
CA PRO A 152 -20.08 12.65 22.04
C PRO A 152 -18.85 11.77 21.78
N TYR A 153 -18.75 11.11 20.62
CA TYR A 153 -17.55 10.33 20.28
C TYR A 153 -16.33 11.20 20.00
N GLN A 154 -16.52 12.36 19.37
CA GLN A 154 -15.46 13.31 19.10
C GLN A 154 -14.94 13.94 20.40
N ALA A 155 -15.83 14.37 21.27
CA ALA A 155 -15.46 14.85 22.61
C ALA A 155 -14.73 13.77 23.43
N TYR A 156 -15.16 12.50 23.31
CA TYR A 156 -14.48 11.38 23.95
C TYR A 156 -13.07 11.13 23.36
N ARG A 157 -12.92 11.14 22.03
CA ARG A 157 -11.62 11.04 21.34
C ARG A 157 -10.67 12.15 21.76
N GLU A 158 -11.17 13.39 21.86
CA GLU A 158 -10.39 14.53 22.32
C GLU A 158 -9.97 14.39 23.78
N THR A 159 -10.85 13.87 24.64
CA THR A 159 -10.52 13.56 26.05
C THR A 159 -9.41 12.51 26.15
N ILE A 160 -9.50 11.43 25.36
CA ILE A 160 -8.45 10.41 25.26
C ILE A 160 -7.12 11.05 24.79
N ALA A 161 -7.18 11.87 23.75
CA ALA A 161 -6.01 12.54 23.19
C ALA A 161 -5.39 13.52 24.20
N GLU A 162 -6.19 14.28 24.94
CA GLU A 162 -5.72 15.20 25.98
C GLU A 162 -5.06 14.45 27.15
N ALA A 163 -5.67 13.36 27.62
CA ALA A 163 -5.08 12.52 28.64
C ALA A 163 -3.76 11.88 28.15
N GLY A 164 -3.74 11.39 26.91
CA GLY A 164 -2.55 10.87 26.25
C GLY A 164 -1.42 11.90 26.15
N ARG A 165 -1.73 13.17 25.87
CA ARG A 165 -0.76 14.28 25.81
C ARG A 165 -0.08 14.57 27.15
N LYS A 166 -0.72 14.23 28.27
CA LYS A 166 -0.20 14.43 29.64
C LYS A 166 0.67 13.27 30.13
N ARG A 167 0.86 12.22 29.32
CA ARG A 167 1.73 11.08 29.67
C ARG A 167 3.21 11.48 29.72
N GLN A 168 3.97 10.69 30.46
CA GLN A 168 5.42 10.75 30.41
C GLN A 168 5.94 10.43 29.00
N PRO A 169 7.12 10.96 28.62
CA PRO A 169 7.71 10.69 27.32
C PRO A 169 7.92 9.18 27.11
N PRO A 170 7.95 8.68 25.85
CA PRO A 170 8.10 7.26 25.55
C PRO A 170 9.25 6.57 26.29
N SER A 171 10.40 7.23 26.39
CA SER A 171 11.60 6.74 27.07
C SER A 171 11.41 6.49 28.58
N ARG A 172 10.33 7.01 29.18
CA ARG A 172 10.00 6.82 30.60
C ARG A 172 8.67 6.08 30.79
N GLY A 173 7.66 6.45 30.01
CA GLY A 173 6.32 5.85 30.08
C GLY A 173 6.25 4.39 29.63
N ALA A 174 7.23 3.94 28.82
CA ALA A 174 7.31 2.56 28.36
C ALA A 174 8.00 1.60 29.35
N HIS A 175 8.52 2.08 30.48
CA HIS A 175 9.03 1.20 31.53
C HIS A 175 7.90 0.35 32.10
N ALA A 176 8.16 -0.93 32.40
CA ALA A 176 7.16 -1.86 32.93
C ALA A 176 6.48 -1.33 34.22
N SER A 177 7.23 -0.64 35.08
CA SER A 177 6.72 -0.01 36.30
C SER A 177 5.71 1.11 36.02
N GLU A 178 5.82 1.81 34.90
CA GLU A 178 4.88 2.86 34.48
C GLU A 178 3.73 2.29 33.66
N LEU A 179 3.98 1.27 32.83
CA LEU A 179 2.93 0.57 32.07
C LEU A 179 1.90 -0.08 33.00
N SER A 180 2.32 -0.77 34.04
CA SER A 180 1.40 -1.34 35.04
C SER A 180 0.52 -0.29 35.75
N LYS A 181 0.97 0.96 35.83
CA LYS A 181 0.18 2.08 36.37
C LYS A 181 -0.78 2.68 35.35
N THR A 182 -0.39 2.69 34.07
CA THR A 182 -1.07 3.43 33.01
C THR A 182 -1.95 2.57 32.09
N GLN A 183 -1.73 1.26 32.04
CA GLN A 183 -2.53 0.30 31.27
C GLN A 183 -3.55 -0.37 32.18
N LYS A 184 -4.60 0.39 32.52
CA LYS A 184 -5.74 -0.08 33.32
C LYS A 184 -7.01 0.28 32.61
N LYS A 185 -8.00 -0.62 32.61
CA LYS A 185 -9.32 -0.39 31.99
C LYS A 185 -10.04 0.87 32.49
N SER A 186 -9.76 1.30 33.72
CA SER A 186 -10.32 2.53 34.30
C SER A 186 -9.68 3.82 33.79
N ARG A 187 -8.55 3.75 33.08
CA ARG A 187 -7.90 4.93 32.52
C ARG A 187 -8.45 5.23 31.14
N VAL A 188 -8.92 6.46 30.97
CA VAL A 188 -9.45 6.95 29.69
C VAL A 188 -8.43 6.83 28.55
N ASP A 189 -7.14 6.95 28.85
CA ASP A 189 -6.08 6.88 27.87
C ASP A 189 -5.45 5.48 27.71
N ALA A 190 -6.00 4.42 28.31
CA ALA A 190 -5.47 3.07 28.15
C ALA A 190 -5.34 2.65 26.67
N VAL A 191 -4.37 1.78 26.37
CA VAL A 191 -4.18 1.21 25.02
C VAL A 191 -4.80 -0.17 25.03
N TYR A 192 -5.67 -0.45 24.06
CA TYR A 192 -6.27 -1.77 23.90
C TYR A 192 -5.42 -2.64 22.98
N ASN A 193 -4.31 -3.15 23.51
CA ASN A 193 -3.31 -3.97 22.82
C ASN A 193 -3.11 -5.35 23.45
N HIS A 194 -4.09 -5.84 24.23
CA HIS A 194 -4.01 -7.07 25.01
C HIS A 194 -2.99 -7.05 26.17
N ARG A 195 -2.59 -5.86 26.66
CA ARG A 195 -1.67 -5.72 27.81
C ARG A 195 -2.24 -4.79 28.90
N PRO A 196 -2.92 -5.32 29.94
CA PRO A 196 -3.15 -6.73 30.22
C PRO A 196 -4.25 -7.33 29.33
N LEU A 197 -4.51 -8.64 29.46
CA LEU A 197 -5.49 -9.35 28.61
C LEU A 197 -6.90 -8.74 28.65
N ASP A 198 -7.26 -8.06 29.74
CA ASP A 198 -8.52 -7.32 29.90
C ASP A 198 -8.61 -6.04 29.05
N LEU A 199 -7.50 -5.57 28.50
CA LEU A 199 -7.39 -4.54 27.47
C LEU A 199 -7.30 -5.15 26.06
N ALA A 200 -7.93 -6.30 25.83
CA ALA A 200 -8.13 -6.83 24.49
C ALA A 200 -8.98 -5.86 23.65
N ALA A 201 -8.46 -5.44 22.50
CA ALA A 201 -9.28 -4.74 21.52
C ALA A 201 -10.27 -5.72 20.86
N PRO A 202 -11.42 -5.23 20.38
CA PRO A 202 -12.22 -5.99 19.43
C PRO A 202 -11.36 -6.42 18.23
N PRO A 203 -11.58 -7.61 17.65
CA PRO A 203 -10.84 -8.07 16.49
C PRO A 203 -10.86 -7.02 15.38
N ILE A 204 -9.70 -6.67 14.82
CA ILE A 204 -9.60 -5.60 13.82
C ILE A 204 -10.44 -5.87 12.56
N THR A 205 -10.75 -7.15 12.32
CA THR A 205 -11.59 -7.64 11.22
C THR A 205 -13.02 -7.14 11.25
N ILE A 206 -13.54 -6.69 12.41
CA ILE A 206 -14.90 -6.15 12.50
C ILE A 206 -15.01 -4.74 11.89
N TYR A 207 -13.87 -4.03 11.76
CA TYR A 207 -13.87 -2.64 11.29
C TYR A 207 -13.81 -2.55 9.76
N HIS A 208 -13.10 -3.46 9.09
CA HIS A 208 -13.00 -3.47 7.63
C HIS A 208 -12.57 -4.83 7.07
N PRO A 209 -13.20 -5.35 6.00
CA PRO A 209 -12.83 -6.63 5.37
C PRO A 209 -11.36 -6.71 4.91
N VAL A 210 -10.74 -5.58 4.56
CA VAL A 210 -9.32 -5.52 4.20
C VAL A 210 -8.41 -6.08 5.28
N PHE A 211 -8.76 -5.92 6.56
CA PHE A 211 -7.96 -6.46 7.66
C PHE A 211 -8.07 -7.98 7.73
N ALA A 212 -9.23 -8.55 7.43
CA ALA A 212 -9.39 -10.01 7.33
C ALA A 212 -8.56 -10.57 6.17
N LYS A 213 -8.59 -9.90 5.01
CA LYS A 213 -7.75 -10.26 3.86
C LYS A 213 -6.27 -10.19 4.21
N PHE A 214 -5.83 -9.11 4.86
CA PHE A 214 -4.45 -8.95 5.31
C PHE A 214 -4.03 -10.07 6.27
N LEU A 215 -4.85 -10.38 7.28
CA LEU A 215 -4.55 -11.48 8.21
C LEU A 215 -4.49 -12.84 7.52
N ALA A 216 -5.36 -13.07 6.52
CA ALA A 216 -5.32 -14.29 5.73
C ALA A 216 -4.00 -14.39 4.93
N MET A 217 -3.59 -13.30 4.26
CA MET A 217 -2.32 -13.24 3.54
C MET A 217 -1.11 -13.48 4.45
N VAL A 218 -1.11 -12.92 5.66
CA VAL A 218 -0.02 -13.12 6.63
C VAL A 218 -0.01 -14.53 7.21
N ALA A 219 -1.16 -15.21 7.23
CA ALA A 219 -1.29 -16.59 7.67
C ALA A 219 -0.98 -17.62 6.57
N GLU A 220 -0.72 -17.18 5.33
CA GLU A 220 -0.33 -18.08 4.25
C GLU A 220 1.00 -18.78 4.60
N PRO A 221 1.08 -20.11 4.45
CA PRO A 221 2.31 -20.85 4.72
C PRO A 221 3.48 -20.31 3.89
N LEU A 222 4.60 -20.04 4.55
CA LEU A 222 5.82 -19.56 3.88
C LEU A 222 6.44 -20.61 2.95
N ASP A 223 6.08 -21.89 3.12
CA ASP A 223 6.63 -23.02 2.35
C ASP A 223 6.33 -22.92 0.84
N GLY A 224 5.35 -22.08 0.44
CA GLY A 224 5.04 -21.78 -0.96
C GLY A 224 5.60 -20.45 -1.48
N ILE A 225 6.28 -19.66 -0.64
CA ILE A 225 6.80 -18.35 -1.02
C ILE A 225 8.25 -18.50 -1.48
N GLU A 226 8.48 -18.35 -2.78
CA GLU A 226 9.82 -18.29 -3.34
C GLU A 226 10.38 -16.86 -3.28
N PHE A 227 11.50 -16.68 -2.58
CA PHE A 227 12.21 -15.41 -2.54
C PHE A 227 13.19 -15.29 -3.69
N THR A 228 13.23 -14.13 -4.32
CA THR A 228 14.22 -13.82 -5.34
C THR A 228 15.61 -13.67 -4.71
N ARG A 229 16.67 -13.94 -5.49
CA ARG A 229 18.06 -13.71 -5.05
C ARG A 229 18.28 -12.26 -4.59
N LYS A 230 17.61 -11.29 -5.24
CA LYS A 230 17.69 -9.87 -4.89
C LYS A 230 17.11 -9.60 -3.50
N GLU A 231 15.96 -10.19 -3.17
CA GLU A 231 15.36 -10.05 -1.84
C GLU A 231 16.24 -10.67 -0.76
N LEU A 232 16.76 -11.87 -0.99
CA LEU A 232 17.65 -12.53 -0.04
C LEU A 232 18.93 -11.71 0.22
N ASP A 233 19.51 -11.11 -0.84
CA ASP A 233 20.65 -10.21 -0.72
C ASP A 233 20.31 -8.92 0.04
N LEU A 234 19.15 -8.31 -0.22
CA LEU A 234 18.67 -7.14 0.52
C LEU A 234 18.41 -7.47 1.98
N SER A 235 17.74 -8.59 2.28
CA SER A 235 17.49 -9.06 3.65
C SER A 235 18.80 -9.32 4.39
N TRP A 236 19.77 -9.98 3.75
CA TRP A 236 21.09 -10.21 4.33
C TRP A 236 21.80 -8.90 4.65
N LYS A 237 21.85 -7.96 3.70
CA LYS A 237 22.45 -6.63 3.91
C LYS A 237 21.75 -5.86 5.03
N PHE A 238 20.43 -5.95 5.11
CA PHE A 238 19.66 -5.32 6.17
C PHE A 238 20.03 -5.89 7.53
N ILE A 239 20.12 -7.22 7.67
CA ILE A 239 20.56 -7.89 8.91
C ILE A 239 21.99 -7.49 9.27
N ALA A 240 22.92 -7.55 8.31
CA ALA A 240 24.32 -7.18 8.54
C ALA A 240 24.48 -5.72 8.99
N ASN A 241 23.77 -4.78 8.36
CA ASN A 241 23.82 -3.37 8.74
C ASN A 241 23.14 -3.10 10.08
N SER A 242 22.05 -3.82 10.39
CA SER A 242 21.30 -3.68 11.65
C SER A 242 22.06 -4.24 12.85
N THR A 243 22.90 -5.27 12.64
CA THR A 243 23.69 -5.93 13.70
C THR A 243 25.09 -5.34 13.88
N SER A 244 25.51 -4.45 12.99
CA SER A 244 26.80 -3.75 13.10
C SER A 244 26.83 -2.80 14.30
N TYR A 245 28.02 -2.59 14.87
CA TYR A 245 28.21 -1.59 15.92
C TYR A 245 28.20 -0.18 15.35
N HIS A 246 27.32 0.65 15.88
CA HIS A 246 27.15 2.05 15.49
C HIS A 246 27.33 2.94 16.71
N ASN A 247 28.07 4.03 16.56
CA ASN A 247 28.34 4.96 17.65
C ASN A 247 27.14 5.86 17.99
N THR A 248 26.20 5.99 17.06
CA THR A 248 25.01 6.85 17.23
C THR A 248 23.78 6.23 16.57
N GLU A 249 22.59 6.56 17.08
CA GLU A 249 21.31 6.18 16.46
C GLU A 249 21.22 6.67 15.01
N TYR A 250 21.65 7.91 14.74
CA TYR A 250 21.70 8.46 13.38
C TYR A 250 22.54 7.61 12.43
N SER A 251 23.76 7.21 12.83
CA SER A 251 24.63 6.39 11.99
C SER A 251 24.04 5.02 11.69
N ARG A 252 23.33 4.43 12.67
CA ARG A 252 22.63 3.15 12.50
C ARG A 252 21.46 3.26 11.51
N VAL A 253 20.60 4.27 11.67
CA VAL A 253 19.47 4.51 10.75
C VAL A 253 19.98 4.79 9.34
N ALA A 254 21.04 5.60 9.20
CA ALA A 254 21.68 5.87 7.92
C ALA A 254 22.23 4.60 7.26
N ALA A 255 22.84 3.68 8.03
CA ALA A 255 23.39 2.43 7.51
C ALA A 255 22.32 1.49 6.93
N ILE A 256 21.11 1.46 7.53
CA ILE A 256 20.03 0.59 7.04
C ILE A 256 19.14 1.26 5.99
N ARG A 257 19.12 2.60 5.91
CA ARG A 257 18.17 3.38 5.10
C ARG A 257 18.05 2.91 3.66
N ASN A 258 19.16 2.78 2.95
CA ASN A 258 19.14 2.44 1.52
C ASN A 258 18.61 1.02 1.30
N VAL A 259 19.08 0.06 2.10
CA VAL A 259 18.65 -1.34 1.97
C VAL A 259 17.18 -1.48 2.34
N PHE A 260 16.75 -0.82 3.42
CA PHE A 260 15.36 -0.84 3.86
C PHE A 260 14.44 -0.14 2.83
N GLY A 261 14.94 0.95 2.25
CA GLY A 261 14.26 1.70 1.20
C GLY A 261 14.06 0.88 -0.09
N SER A 262 15.07 0.10 -0.48
CA SER A 262 14.98 -0.79 -1.64
C SER A 262 14.13 -2.04 -1.38
N ALA A 263 14.06 -2.52 -0.13
CA ALA A 263 13.32 -3.73 0.23
C ALA A 263 11.82 -3.48 0.48
N VAL A 264 11.46 -2.31 1.01
CA VAL A 264 10.09 -2.00 1.44
C VAL A 264 9.54 -0.77 0.73
N HIS A 265 10.13 0.41 0.97
CA HIS A 265 9.69 1.64 0.34
C HIS A 265 10.75 2.73 0.49
N ARG A 266 11.07 3.48 -0.57
CA ARG A 266 12.19 4.46 -0.58
C ARG A 266 12.16 5.51 0.54
N HIS A 267 10.98 5.79 1.11
CA HIS A 267 10.80 6.74 2.20
C HIS A 267 10.64 6.12 3.60
N ILE A 268 10.71 4.78 3.72
CA ILE A 268 10.46 4.06 4.99
C ILE A 268 11.41 4.46 6.13
N ALA A 269 12.63 4.88 5.80
CA ALA A 269 13.64 5.33 6.77
C ALA A 269 14.29 6.66 6.33
N THR A 270 13.52 7.47 5.59
CA THR A 270 13.95 8.79 5.14
C THR A 270 13.42 9.84 6.12
N PRO A 271 14.29 10.49 6.92
CA PRO A 271 13.86 11.48 7.90
C PRO A 271 13.07 12.58 7.22
N THR A 272 11.88 12.85 7.73
CA THR A 272 10.98 13.86 7.16
C THR A 272 10.36 14.64 8.30
N SER A 273 10.75 15.90 8.45
CA SER A 273 10.21 16.77 9.50
C SER A 273 8.73 17.05 9.22
N LEU A 274 7.88 16.65 10.16
CA LEU A 274 6.46 16.91 10.15
C LEU A 274 6.20 18.15 11.01
N THR A 275 5.91 19.26 10.36
CA THR A 275 5.68 20.55 11.02
C THR A 275 4.19 20.79 11.22
N TYR A 276 3.84 21.16 12.45
CA TYR A 276 2.48 21.43 12.88
C TYR A 276 2.47 22.72 13.73
N SER A 277 1.29 23.30 13.96
CA SER A 277 1.18 24.52 14.78
C SER A 277 1.66 24.33 16.23
N SER A 278 1.64 23.09 16.74
CA SER A 278 2.10 22.76 18.08
C SER A 278 3.57 22.32 18.17
N GLY A 279 4.31 22.30 17.06
CA GLY A 279 5.72 21.94 17.01
C GLY A 279 6.14 21.16 15.77
N THR A 280 7.38 20.70 15.77
CA THR A 280 7.93 19.83 14.71
C THR A 280 8.27 18.47 15.30
N VAL A 281 7.95 17.40 14.57
CA VAL A 281 8.40 16.03 14.89
C VAL A 281 9.19 15.47 13.74
N GLU A 282 10.27 14.78 14.09
CA GLU A 282 11.26 14.26 13.14
C GLU A 282 11.34 12.73 13.29
N PRO A 283 10.40 11.99 12.69
CA PRO A 283 10.46 10.55 12.67
C PRO A 283 11.59 10.06 11.77
N ASP A 284 12.03 8.82 12.00
CA ASP A 284 13.07 8.18 11.17
C ASP A 284 12.61 7.97 9.72
N GLY A 285 11.30 7.84 9.50
CA GLY A 285 10.70 7.75 8.16
C GLY A 285 9.24 8.15 8.09
N VAL A 286 8.82 8.69 6.95
CA VAL A 286 7.41 9.00 6.63
C VAL A 286 7.11 8.50 5.23
N VAL A 287 6.08 7.67 5.11
CA VAL A 287 5.50 7.34 3.81
C VAL A 287 4.20 8.11 3.69
N THR A 288 4.09 8.92 2.64
CA THR A 288 2.88 9.63 2.29
C THR A 288 2.05 8.77 1.35
N ALA A 289 0.71 8.87 1.44
CA ALA A 289 -0.16 8.38 0.39
C ALA A 289 -0.02 9.34 -0.79
N LEU A 290 0.71 8.92 -1.82
CA LEU A 290 1.04 9.73 -3.01
C LEU A 290 -0.22 10.23 -3.75
N GLU A 291 -1.36 9.57 -3.56
CA GLU A 291 -2.56 9.72 -4.40
C GLU A 291 -3.68 10.58 -3.77
N ALA A 292 -3.43 11.28 -2.65
CA ALA A 292 -4.52 11.96 -1.95
C ALA A 292 -4.12 13.30 -1.33
N ALA A 293 -3.34 14.13 -2.04
CA ALA A 293 -3.18 15.52 -1.61
C ALA A 293 -4.54 16.23 -1.66
N VAL A 294 -5.24 16.30 -0.53
CA VAL A 294 -6.51 17.00 -0.41
C VAL A 294 -6.19 18.46 -0.08
N GLY A 295 -6.02 19.27 -1.13
CA GLY A 295 -5.55 20.65 -1.00
C GLY A 295 -4.10 20.70 -0.51
N ALA A 296 -3.85 21.38 0.62
CA ALA A 296 -2.52 21.48 1.22
C ALA A 296 -2.16 20.30 2.13
N PHE A 297 -3.06 19.34 2.35
CA PHE A 297 -2.86 18.22 3.25
C PHE A 297 -2.35 16.99 2.49
N THR A 298 -1.18 16.48 2.88
CA THR A 298 -0.64 15.21 2.37
C THR A 298 -0.90 14.10 3.39
N PRO A 299 -1.77 13.11 3.10
CA PRO A 299 -2.06 12.04 4.02
C PRO A 299 -0.81 11.18 4.25
N ILE A 300 -0.57 10.83 5.50
CA ILE A 300 0.55 9.99 5.91
C ILE A 300 0.02 8.54 6.01
N SER A 301 0.58 7.64 5.21
CA SER A 301 0.24 6.21 5.25
C SER A 301 1.07 5.47 6.29
N CYS A 302 2.32 5.89 6.52
CA CYS A 302 3.21 5.28 7.49
C CYS A 302 4.12 6.31 8.18
N ILE A 303 4.33 6.15 9.49
CA ILE A 303 5.39 6.81 10.25
C ILE A 303 6.25 5.70 10.82
N THR A 304 7.56 5.78 10.61
CA THR A 304 8.52 4.75 11.02
C THR A 304 9.46 5.32 12.06
N GLU A 305 9.69 4.54 13.11
CA GLU A 305 10.70 4.76 14.15
C GLU A 305 11.56 3.52 14.22
N VAL A 306 12.87 3.69 14.08
CA VAL A 306 13.84 2.61 14.13
C VAL A 306 14.48 2.63 15.51
N LYS A 307 14.21 1.63 16.35
CA LYS A 307 14.80 1.52 17.70
C LYS A 307 15.69 0.28 17.82
N ASN A 308 16.49 0.21 18.88
CA ASN A 308 17.25 -1.00 19.22
C ASN A 308 16.34 -2.03 19.88
N GLU A 309 16.81 -3.28 19.95
CA GLU A 309 16.07 -4.40 20.54
C GLU A 309 15.68 -4.18 22.00
N MET A 310 14.64 -4.90 22.43
CA MET A 310 14.24 -5.05 23.84
C MET A 310 15.46 -5.38 24.72
N GLY A 311 15.71 -4.58 25.75
CA GLY A 311 16.65 -4.91 26.83
C GLY A 311 17.80 -3.92 27.04
N THR A 312 18.20 -3.14 26.03
CA THR A 312 19.27 -2.13 26.22
C THR A 312 18.81 -0.83 26.90
N GLY A 313 17.51 -0.64 27.12
CA GLY A 313 16.94 0.57 27.73
C GLY A 313 15.76 0.34 28.68
N GLU A 314 15.57 -0.89 29.18
CA GLU A 314 14.50 -1.27 30.12
C GLU A 314 13.05 -0.91 29.70
N CYS A 315 12.86 -0.55 28.43
CA CYS A 315 11.59 -0.18 27.84
C CYS A 315 11.18 -1.20 26.79
N ASP A 316 9.88 -1.46 26.69
CA ASP A 316 9.30 -2.23 25.60
C ASP A 316 9.18 -1.33 24.34
N PRO A 317 9.78 -1.70 23.19
CA PRO A 317 9.70 -0.92 21.96
C PRO A 317 8.28 -0.71 21.43
N LEU A 318 7.37 -1.66 21.62
CA LEU A 318 5.95 -1.49 21.27
C LEU A 318 5.32 -0.42 22.16
N ALA A 319 5.61 -0.46 23.47
CA ALA A 319 5.14 0.58 24.38
C ALA A 319 5.76 1.97 24.07
N GLN A 320 7.01 2.01 23.63
CA GLN A 320 7.64 3.26 23.17
C GLN A 320 6.97 3.77 21.90
N ALA A 321 6.72 2.91 20.91
CA ALA A 321 6.01 3.27 19.69
C ALA A 321 4.59 3.78 20.00
N GLU A 322 3.88 3.16 20.93
CA GLU A 322 2.56 3.62 21.38
C GLU A 322 2.60 5.03 21.98
N CYS A 323 3.58 5.29 22.85
CA CYS A 323 3.79 6.61 23.42
C CYS A 323 4.20 7.63 22.32
N GLY A 324 5.04 7.24 21.36
CA GLY A 324 5.52 8.09 20.27
C GLY A 324 4.43 8.48 19.28
N ARG A 325 3.58 7.52 18.88
CA ARG A 325 2.45 7.75 17.97
C ARG A 325 1.44 8.74 18.56
N ARG A 326 1.25 8.73 19.88
CA ARG A 326 0.41 9.70 20.61
C ARG A 326 1.05 11.07 20.72
N HIS A 327 2.37 11.13 20.88
CA HIS A 327 3.11 12.38 20.78
C HIS A 327 3.07 12.97 19.36
N SER A 328 2.97 12.14 18.34
CA SER A 328 2.76 12.57 16.95
C SER A 328 1.30 13.00 16.69
N ALA A 329 0.33 12.29 17.28
CA ALA A 329 -1.09 12.66 17.22
C ALA A 329 -1.39 14.00 17.93
N ARG A 330 -0.61 14.36 18.96
CA ARG A 330 -0.59 15.71 19.58
C ARG A 330 -0.37 16.82 18.55
N LEU A 331 0.35 16.52 17.48
CA LEU A 331 0.70 17.50 16.47
C LEU A 331 -0.26 17.51 15.29
N ALA A 332 -0.72 16.35 14.82
CA ALA A 332 -1.68 16.26 13.72
C ALA A 332 -3.04 16.94 14.02
N ALA A 333 -3.52 16.94 15.27
CA ALA A 333 -4.78 17.59 15.65
C ALA A 333 -4.71 19.13 15.57
N ALA A 334 -3.51 19.71 15.62
CA ALA A 334 -3.30 21.16 15.60
C ALA A 334 -3.44 21.76 14.18
N LEU A 335 -3.68 20.93 13.16
CA LEU A 335 -4.01 21.33 11.78
C LEU A 335 -5.52 21.57 11.55
N ARG A 336 -6.39 21.20 12.51
CA ARG A 336 -7.85 21.38 12.40
C ARG A 336 -8.39 22.65 13.09
N SER A 337 -7.50 23.44 13.71
CA SER A 337 -7.80 24.72 14.36
C SER A 337 -7.12 25.87 13.64
#